data_AF-A0A926TCR0-F1
#
_entry.id   AF-A0A926TCR0-F1
#
_cell.length_a   1.000
_cell.length_b   1.000
_cell.length_c   1.000
_cell.angle_alpha   90.00
_cell.angle_beta   90.00
_cell.angle_gamma   90.00
#
_symmetry.space_group_name_H-M   'P 1'
#
loop_
_entity.id
_entity.type
_entity.pdbx_description
1 polymer ?
#
loop_
_entity_poly.entity_id
_entity_poly.type
_entity_poly.pdbx_seq_one_letter_code
_entity_poly.pdbx_strand_id
1 'polypeptide(L)'
;MVSSQEFKLDEPFYSLQNQLRDRWHTIELFDNSDADIVVIPSLSLDQRELLKIEGVHHYEERLLFSLIRLRNPRTRLVYITSQPLHPSVIDYYLQLLPGIPFSHARERLLLLSTYDSSLTSLSQKVIDRPRLMERIRQAINPDR
;
A
#
# COMPACT_ATOMS: atom_id res chain seq x y z
N MET A 1 -5.36 -18.06 -35.58
CA MET A 1 -6.32 -16.93 -35.63
C MET A 1 -6.81 -16.70 -34.21
N VAL A 2 -5.96 -16.10 -33.36
CA VAL A 2 -6.32 -15.74 -31.98
C VAL A 2 -6.85 -14.32 -32.07
N SER A 3 -8.13 -14.16 -31.73
CA SER A 3 -8.78 -12.86 -31.65
C SER A 3 -8.05 -12.02 -30.61
N SER A 4 -7.26 -11.05 -31.09
CA SER A 4 -6.74 -9.96 -30.26
C SER A 4 -7.94 -9.14 -29.81
N GLN A 5 -8.48 -9.45 -28.63
CA GLN A 5 -9.38 -8.56 -27.93
C GLN A 5 -8.61 -7.25 -27.70
N GLU A 6 -8.93 -6.23 -28.48
CA GLU A 6 -8.54 -4.85 -28.20
C GLU A 6 -9.03 -4.51 -26.80
N PHE A 7 -8.11 -4.43 -25.84
CA PHE A 7 -8.36 -3.80 -24.56
C PHE A 7 -8.72 -2.34 -24.86
N LYS A 8 -10.02 -2.03 -24.92
CA LYS A 8 -10.49 -0.65 -24.90
C LYS A 8 -9.94 -0.03 -23.62
N LEU A 9 -8.90 0.78 -23.74
CA LEU A 9 -8.34 1.53 -22.63
C LEU A 9 -9.44 2.48 -22.14
N ASP A 10 -9.97 2.20 -20.96
CA ASP A 10 -10.96 3.05 -20.31
C ASP A 10 -10.43 4.49 -20.26
N GLU A 11 -11.17 5.47 -20.78
CA GLU A 11 -10.77 6.89 -20.81
C GLU A 11 -10.26 7.40 -19.44
N PRO A 12 -10.87 7.04 -18.29
CA PRO A 12 -10.34 7.39 -16.97
C PRO A 12 -8.95 6.83 -16.70
N PHE A 13 -8.66 5.60 -17.14
CA PHE A 13 -7.36 4.96 -16.94
C PHE A 13 -6.28 5.65 -17.77
N TYR A 14 -6.59 5.99 -19.03
CA TYR A 14 -5.66 6.73 -19.89
C TYR A 14 -5.37 8.14 -19.34
N SER A 15 -6.40 8.82 -18.83
CA SER A 15 -6.23 10.12 -18.16
C SER A 15 -5.31 10.01 -16.94
N LEU A 16 -5.54 8.99 -16.09
CA LEU A 16 -4.68 8.70 -14.95
C LEU A 16 -3.23 8.42 -15.36
N GLN A 17 -3.01 7.59 -16.38
CA GLN A 17 -1.67 7.28 -16.88
C GLN A 17 -0.92 8.54 -17.35
N ASN A 18 -1.61 9.45 -18.03
CA ASN A 18 -1.01 10.72 -18.45
C ASN A 18 -0.66 11.61 -17.25
N GLN A 19 -1.53 11.70 -16.24
CA GLN A 19 -1.23 12.45 -15.00
C GLN A 19 -0.03 11.85 -14.25
N LEU A 20 0.11 10.52 -14.22
CA LEU A 20 1.20 9.84 -13.52
C LEU A 20 2.55 9.98 -14.23
N ARG A 21 2.56 10.08 -15.56
CA ARG A 21 3.78 10.26 -16.36
C ARG A 21 4.60 11.47 -15.89
N ASP A 22 3.93 12.61 -15.71
CA ASP A 22 4.61 13.86 -15.32
C ASP A 22 5.14 13.80 -13.88
N ARG A 23 4.45 13.07 -12.99
CA ARG A 23 4.90 12.85 -11.61
C ARG A 23 6.13 11.94 -11.54
N TRP A 24 6.28 10.98 -12.45
CA TRP A 24 7.41 10.04 -12.46
C TRP A 24 8.77 10.77 -12.58
N HIS A 25 8.84 11.85 -13.35
CA HIS A 25 10.06 12.61 -13.57
C HIS A 25 10.59 13.32 -12.30
N THR A 26 9.79 13.43 -11.25
CA THR A 26 10.15 14.14 -10.00
C THR A 26 10.39 13.19 -8.82
N ILE A 27 10.54 11.89 -9.07
CA ILE A 27 10.68 10.85 -8.04
C ILE A 27 11.80 11.09 -7.00
N GLU A 28 12.89 11.74 -7.39
CA GLU A 28 13.97 12.08 -6.44
C GLU A 28 13.54 13.17 -5.43
N LEU A 29 12.61 14.06 -5.81
CA LEU A 29 12.01 15.04 -4.89
C LEU A 29 11.01 14.36 -3.95
N PHE A 30 10.29 13.33 -4.41
CA PHE A 30 9.34 12.55 -3.58
C PHE A 30 10.00 11.86 -2.39
N ASP A 31 11.29 11.52 -2.49
CA ASP A 31 12.01 10.85 -1.41
C ASP A 31 12.30 11.78 -0.22
N ASN A 32 12.30 13.09 -0.43
CA ASN A 32 12.57 14.10 0.61
C ASN A 32 11.38 15.05 0.87
N SER A 33 10.32 14.98 0.08
CA SER A 33 9.14 15.82 0.24
C SER A 33 8.22 15.32 1.34
N ASP A 34 7.39 16.22 1.85
CA ASP A 34 6.27 15.89 2.71
C ASP A 34 5.32 14.99 1.92
N ALA A 35 4.95 13.84 2.50
CA ALA A 35 4.11 12.87 1.81
C ALA A 35 3.26 12.06 2.79
N ASP A 36 2.01 11.84 2.41
CA ASP A 36 1.15 10.82 3.00
C ASP A 36 1.13 9.61 2.05
N ILE A 37 1.71 8.50 2.50
CA ILE A 37 1.92 7.30 1.69
C ILE A 37 0.89 6.25 2.07
N VAL A 38 0.17 5.72 1.08
CA VAL A 38 -0.72 4.56 1.26
C VAL A 38 -0.07 3.34 0.61
N VAL A 39 0.16 2.29 1.40
CA VAL A 39 0.76 1.05 0.94
C VAL A 39 -0.31 -0.04 0.92
N ILE A 40 -0.55 -0.59 -0.28
CA ILE A 40 -1.46 -1.72 -0.52
C ILE A 40 -0.64 -2.84 -1.17
N PRO A 41 -0.13 -3.82 -0.39
CA PRO A 41 0.67 -4.92 -0.89
C PRO A 41 -0.18 -6.00 -1.57
N SER A 42 -0.99 -5.61 -2.55
CA SER A 42 -1.91 -6.52 -3.24
C SER A 42 -1.19 -7.45 -4.20
N LEU A 43 -1.63 -8.71 -4.22
CA LEU A 43 -1.23 -9.70 -5.21
C LEU A 43 -2.27 -9.74 -6.34
N SER A 44 -1.78 -9.84 -7.58
CA SER A 44 -2.60 -9.96 -8.80
C SER A 44 -2.39 -11.32 -9.47
N LEU A 45 -2.40 -12.39 -8.68
CA LEU A 45 -2.22 -13.77 -9.14
C LEU A 45 -3.56 -14.49 -9.21
N ASP A 46 -3.64 -15.51 -10.06
CA ASP A 46 -4.82 -16.38 -10.16
C ASP A 46 -5.04 -17.15 -8.85
N GLN A 47 -6.30 -17.27 -8.41
CA GLN A 47 -6.64 -17.91 -7.15
C GLN A 47 -6.21 -19.38 -7.08
N ARG A 48 -6.18 -20.10 -8.21
CA ARG A 48 -5.72 -21.50 -8.26
C ARG A 48 -4.24 -21.62 -7.98
N GLU A 49 -3.45 -20.61 -8.34
CA GLU A 49 -2.03 -20.55 -8.01
C GLU A 49 -1.83 -20.15 -6.55
N LEU A 50 -2.61 -19.19 -6.04
CA LEU A 50 -2.56 -18.78 -4.63
C LEU A 50 -2.88 -19.94 -3.67
N LEU A 51 -3.81 -20.84 -4.04
CA LEU A 51 -4.16 -22.03 -3.26
C LEU A 51 -2.99 -22.99 -3.03
N LYS A 52 -1.96 -22.96 -3.89
CA LYS A 52 -0.77 -23.81 -3.76
C LYS A 52 0.24 -23.25 -2.76
N ILE A 53 0.07 -21.99 -2.34
CA ILE A 53 0.99 -21.27 -1.47
C ILE A 53 0.42 -21.25 -0.07
N GLU A 54 0.98 -22.08 0.81
CA GLU A 54 0.67 -22.01 2.23
C GLU A 54 1.09 -20.64 2.80
N GLY A 55 0.19 -20.03 3.57
CA GLY A 55 0.48 -18.73 4.21
C GLY A 55 0.57 -17.55 3.23
N VAL A 56 -0.10 -17.60 2.08
CA VAL A 56 -0.01 -16.57 1.03
C VAL A 56 -0.27 -15.14 1.52
N HIS A 57 -1.08 -14.96 2.57
CA HIS A 57 -1.33 -13.65 3.19
C HIS A 57 -0.08 -13.02 3.82
N HIS A 58 0.91 -13.82 4.25
CA HIS A 58 2.18 -13.31 4.77
C HIS A 58 3.06 -12.65 3.69
N TYR A 59 2.74 -12.82 2.40
CA TYR A 59 3.42 -12.06 1.36
C TYR A 59 3.19 -10.56 1.48
N GLU A 60 2.09 -10.15 2.11
CA GLU A 60 1.83 -8.74 2.40
C GLU A 60 2.97 -8.16 3.26
N GLU A 61 3.49 -8.92 4.23
CA GLU A 61 4.58 -8.50 5.12
C GLU A 61 5.88 -8.16 4.35
N ARG A 62 6.08 -8.69 3.13
CA ARG A 62 7.27 -8.42 2.33
C ARG A 62 7.42 -6.95 1.97
N LEU A 63 6.33 -6.19 1.87
CA LEU A 63 6.37 -4.75 1.60
C LEU A 63 6.57 -3.89 2.86
N LEU A 64 6.74 -4.49 4.05
CA LEU A 64 7.06 -3.75 5.27
C LEU A 64 8.40 -3.00 5.18
N PHE A 65 9.27 -3.33 4.22
CA PHE A 65 10.45 -2.50 3.93
C PHE A 65 10.07 -1.03 3.63
N SER A 66 8.86 -0.77 3.11
CA SER A 66 8.34 0.58 2.85
C SER A 66 8.27 1.46 4.10
N LEU A 67 8.26 0.88 5.30
CA LEU A 67 8.35 1.62 6.56
C LEU A 67 9.65 2.43 6.66
N ILE A 68 10.68 2.13 5.86
CA ILE A 68 11.88 2.96 5.71
C ILE A 68 11.57 4.42 5.33
N ARG A 69 10.42 4.67 4.68
CA ARG A 69 9.97 6.02 4.32
C ARG A 69 9.66 6.88 5.55
N LEU A 70 9.36 6.26 6.69
CA LEU A 70 9.19 6.99 7.95
C LEU A 70 10.50 7.63 8.44
N ARG A 71 11.66 7.36 7.81
CA ARG A 71 12.91 8.12 8.00
C ARG A 71 12.79 9.61 7.67
N ASN A 72 11.84 10.00 6.84
CA ASN A 72 11.49 11.41 6.70
C ASN A 72 10.49 11.77 7.82
N PRO A 73 10.81 12.69 8.75
CA PRO A 73 9.93 13.04 9.88
C PRO A 73 8.59 13.64 9.45
N ARG A 74 8.51 14.16 8.21
CA ARG A 74 7.29 14.79 7.67
C ARG A 74 6.38 13.81 6.92
N THR A 75 6.82 12.56 6.77
CA THR A 75 6.05 11.49 6.10
C THR A 75 5.11 10.81 7.07
N ARG A 76 3.88 10.54 6.63
CA ARG A 76 2.93 9.65 7.32
C ARG A 76 2.68 8.45 6.43
N LEU A 77 2.44 7.28 7.02
CA LEU A 77 2.26 6.05 6.27
C LEU A 77 1.02 5.31 6.74
N VAL A 78 0.15 4.97 5.79
CA VAL A 78 -1.00 4.08 5.98
C VAL A 78 -0.66 2.74 5.34
N TYR A 79 -0.57 1.70 6.14
CA TYR A 79 -0.29 0.35 5.68
C TYR A 79 -1.53 -0.52 5.81
N ILE A 80 -1.94 -1.17 4.72
CA ILE A 80 -3.17 -1.95 4.67
C ILE A 80 -2.85 -3.42 4.47
N THR A 81 -3.53 -4.31 5.19
CA THR A 81 -3.37 -5.76 5.08
C THR A 81 -4.71 -6.51 5.07
N SER A 82 -4.69 -7.73 4.55
CA SER A 82 -5.81 -8.68 4.61
C SER A 82 -6.09 -9.12 6.04
N GLN A 83 -5.05 -9.36 6.83
CA GLN A 83 -5.12 -9.80 8.22
C GLN A 83 -4.29 -8.86 9.13
N PRO A 84 -4.66 -8.68 10.41
CA PRO A 84 -3.90 -7.85 11.32
C PRO A 84 -2.46 -8.32 11.46
N LEU A 85 -1.51 -7.38 11.39
CA LEU A 85 -0.11 -7.66 11.65
C LEU A 85 0.14 -7.74 13.16
N HIS A 86 0.94 -8.71 13.59
CA HIS A 86 1.32 -8.82 14.98
C HIS A 86 2.18 -7.60 15.38
N PRO A 87 1.93 -6.94 16.54
CA PRO A 87 2.65 -5.74 16.94
C PRO A 87 4.17 -5.90 16.94
N SER A 88 4.68 -7.06 17.36
CA SER A 88 6.13 -7.32 17.38
C SER A 88 6.80 -7.27 16.01
N VAL A 89 6.07 -7.60 14.93
CA VAL A 89 6.60 -7.52 13.56
C VAL A 89 6.83 -6.05 13.21
N ILE A 90 5.85 -5.21 13.48
CA ILE A 90 5.95 -3.76 13.28
C ILE A 90 7.07 -3.17 14.13
N ASP A 91 7.15 -3.58 15.39
CA ASP A 91 8.14 -3.07 16.31
C ASP A 91 9.57 -3.40 15.85
N TYR A 92 9.77 -4.63 15.37
CA TYR A 92 11.03 -5.05 14.76
C TYR A 92 11.40 -4.16 13.57
N TYR A 93 10.51 -3.95 12.61
CA TYR A 93 10.82 -3.11 11.44
C TYR A 93 11.10 -1.65 11.79
N LEU A 94 10.38 -1.09 12.76
CA LEU A 94 10.59 0.30 13.19
C LEU A 94 11.92 0.47 13.95
N GLN A 95 12.36 -0.54 14.71
CA GLN A 95 13.67 -0.53 15.38
C GLN A 95 14.85 -0.57 14.39
N LEU A 96 14.63 -1.08 13.17
CA LEU A 96 15.66 -1.08 12.11
C LEU A 96 15.86 0.29 11.46
N LEU A 97 15.06 1.31 11.80
CA LEU A 97 15.17 2.65 11.21
C LEU A 97 16.30 3.44 11.87
N PRO A 98 17.43 3.71 11.18
CA PRO A 98 18.53 4.45 11.78
C PRO A 98 18.17 5.92 11.95
N GLY A 99 18.52 6.49 13.10
CA GLY A 99 18.44 7.93 13.35
C GLY A 99 17.06 8.48 13.69
N ILE A 100 16.05 7.64 13.93
CA ILE A 100 14.71 8.08 14.38
C ILE A 100 14.29 7.33 15.65
N PRO A 101 13.80 8.05 16.68
CA PRO A 101 13.20 7.39 17.83
C PRO A 101 11.94 6.61 17.44
N PHE A 102 11.88 5.36 17.90
CA PHE A 102 10.79 4.43 17.65
C PHE A 102 9.38 5.04 17.79
N SER A 103 9.15 5.78 18.89
CA SER A 103 7.85 6.42 19.18
C SER A 103 7.37 7.36 18.07
N HIS A 104 8.26 8.21 17.55
CA HIS A 104 7.93 9.15 16.49
C HIS A 104 7.59 8.47 15.16
N ALA A 105 8.24 7.35 14.84
CA ALA A 105 7.89 6.58 13.66
C ALA A 105 6.53 5.88 13.84
N ARG A 106 6.29 5.32 15.03
CA ARG A 106 5.04 4.63 15.37
C ARG A 106 3.81 5.53 15.34
N GLU A 107 3.93 6.77 15.82
CA GLU A 107 2.85 7.78 15.81
C GLU A 107 2.39 8.17 14.39
N ARG A 108 3.30 8.07 13.41
CA ARG A 108 3.04 8.42 12.01
C ARG A 108 2.63 7.22 11.15
N LEU A 109 2.58 6.02 11.74
CA LEU A 109 2.19 4.78 11.09
C LEU A 109 0.75 4.40 11.48
N LEU A 110 -0.16 4.43 10.51
CA LEU A 110 -1.51 3.90 10.63
C LEU A 110 -1.58 2.50 10.00
N LEU A 111 -1.98 1.51 10.78
CA LEU A 111 -2.20 0.15 10.30
C LEU A 111 -3.70 -0.11 10.17
N LEU A 112 -4.13 -0.54 8.99
CA LEU A 112 -5.51 -0.92 8.71
C LEU A 112 -5.54 -2.36 8.24
N SER A 113 -6.54 -3.12 8.69
CA SER A 113 -6.78 -4.47 8.18
C SER A 113 -8.20 -4.60 7.66
N THR A 114 -8.37 -5.40 6.60
CA THR A 114 -9.69 -5.75 6.06
C THR A 114 -10.36 -6.90 6.83
N TYR A 115 -9.61 -7.59 7.70
CA TYR A 115 -10.03 -8.78 8.46
C TYR A 115 -10.61 -9.88 7.56
N ASP A 116 -10.03 -10.03 6.37
CA ASP A 116 -10.53 -10.91 5.32
C ASP A 116 -9.42 -11.82 4.80
N SER A 117 -9.53 -13.11 5.11
CA SER A 117 -8.57 -14.15 4.71
C SER A 117 -8.93 -14.81 3.39
N SER A 118 -9.91 -14.30 2.64
CA SER A 118 -10.22 -14.79 1.29
C SER A 118 -9.05 -14.55 0.33
N LEU A 119 -8.99 -15.33 -0.75
CA LEU A 119 -7.95 -15.21 -1.79
C LEU A 119 -8.21 -14.07 -2.79
N THR A 120 -9.22 -13.24 -2.53
CA THR A 120 -9.47 -12.02 -3.29
C THR A 120 -8.29 -11.06 -3.12
N SER A 121 -7.95 -10.29 -4.16
CA SER A 121 -6.86 -9.32 -4.09
C SER A 121 -7.12 -8.26 -3.00
N LEU A 122 -6.06 -7.79 -2.35
CA LEU A 122 -6.20 -6.78 -1.30
C LEU A 122 -6.80 -5.48 -1.85
N SER A 123 -6.43 -5.08 -3.06
CA SER A 123 -7.03 -3.90 -3.71
C SER A 123 -8.54 -4.04 -3.85
N GLN A 124 -9.03 -5.22 -4.28
CA GLN A 124 -10.46 -5.47 -4.39
C GLN A 124 -11.14 -5.47 -3.01
N LYS A 125 -10.52 -6.13 -2.01
CA LYS A 125 -11.02 -6.10 -0.62
C LYS A 125 -11.19 -4.67 -0.10
N VAL A 126 -10.29 -3.77 -0.46
CA VAL A 126 -10.33 -2.35 -0.08
C VAL A 126 -11.46 -1.61 -0.81
N ILE A 127 -11.57 -1.77 -2.13
CA ILE A 127 -12.60 -1.14 -2.96
C ILE A 127 -14.01 -1.56 -2.53
N ASP A 128 -14.20 -2.84 -2.19
CA ASP A 128 -15.47 -3.40 -1.74
C ASP A 128 -15.91 -2.90 -0.34
N ARG A 129 -15.07 -2.11 0.35
CA ARG A 129 -15.31 -1.61 1.70
C ARG A 129 -15.32 -0.07 1.71
N PRO A 130 -16.46 0.59 1.41
CA PRO A 130 -16.55 2.05 1.38
C PRO A 130 -16.11 2.74 2.67
N ARG A 131 -16.39 2.13 3.83
CA ARG A 131 -15.94 2.65 5.14
C ARG A 131 -14.43 2.61 5.30
N LEU A 132 -13.75 1.60 4.76
CA LEU A 132 -12.30 1.52 4.78
C LEU A 132 -11.69 2.56 3.85
N MET A 133 -12.24 2.70 2.64
CA MET A 133 -11.86 3.76 1.71
C MET A 133 -11.99 5.15 2.33
N GLU A 134 -13.07 5.42 3.06
CA GLU A 134 -13.26 6.69 3.74
C GLU A 134 -12.23 6.91 4.85
N ARG A 135 -11.93 5.87 5.65
CA ARG A 135 -10.86 5.95 6.66
C ARG A 135 -9.48 6.22 6.05
N ILE A 136 -9.18 5.63 4.90
CA ILE A 136 -7.94 5.92 4.16
C ILE A 136 -7.94 7.38 3.71
N ARG A 137 -9.07 7.86 3.16
CA ARG A 137 -9.23 9.25 2.71
C ARG A 137 -9.04 10.27 3.82
N GLN A 138 -9.54 9.97 5.02
CA GLN A 138 -9.39 10.82 6.21
C GLN A 138 -7.97 10.78 6.79
N ALA A 139 -7.22 9.71 6.52
CA ALA A 139 -5.85 9.55 7.02
C ALA A 139 -4.81 10.28 6.17
N ILE A 140 -5.18 10.70 4.96
CA ILE A 140 -4.32 11.41 4.01
C ILE A 140 -4.82 12.86 3.83
N ASN A 141 -3.90 13.80 3.68
CA ASN A 141 -4.21 15.17 3.31
C ASN A 141 -4.00 15.36 1.80
N PRO A 142 -5.07 15.50 0.99
CA PRO A 142 -4.95 15.69 -0.46
C PRO A 142 -4.39 17.06 -0.86
N ASP A 143 -4.39 18.04 0.05
CA ASP A 143 -3.94 19.41 -0.20
C ASP A 143 -2.48 19.66 0.19
N ARG A 144 -1.72 18.58 0.47
CA ARG A 144 -0.32 18.63 0.91
C ARG A 144 0.66 18.41 -0.22
#